data_AF-B3SF24-F1
#
_entry.id   AF-B3SF24-F1
#
_cell.length_a   1.000
_cell.length_b   1.000
_cell.length_c   1.000
_cell.angle_alpha   90.00
_cell.angle_beta   90.00
_cell.angle_gamma   90.00
#
_symmetry.space_group_name_H-M   'P 1'
#
loop_
_entity.id
_entity.type
_entity.pdbx_description
1 polymer ?
#
loop_
_entity_poly.entity_id
_entity_poly.type
_entity_poly.pdbx_seq_one_letter_code
_entity_poly.pdbx_strand_id
1 'polypeptide(L)' 'VANNVDLRYKSINIRVALMSLVTWSQADQMLVTTDGSATLTRFANYSNLVLKKSNPYDNAQLLTGI' A
#
# COMPACT_ATOMS: atom_id res chain seq x y z
N VAL A 1 8.13 6.89 7.39
CA VAL A 1 8.50 5.83 6.40
C VAL A 1 8.73 6.41 5.01
N ALA A 2 7.74 7.07 4.39
CA ALA A 2 7.84 7.59 3.01
C ALA A 2 9.09 8.44 2.72
N ASN A 3 9.46 9.37 3.60
CA ASN A 3 10.66 10.21 3.42
C ASN A 3 11.96 9.38 3.30
N ASN A 4 12.09 8.32 4.09
CA ASN A 4 13.25 7.43 4.02
C ASN A 4 13.25 6.57 2.76
N VAL A 5 12.06 6.15 2.29
CA VAL A 5 11.92 5.42 1.03
C VAL A 5 12.36 6.31 -0.12
N ASP A 6 11.85 7.54 -0.20
CA ASP A 6 12.25 8.52 -1.22
C ASP A 6 13.78 8.72 -1.24
N LEU A 7 14.41 8.93 -0.08
CA LEU A 7 15.86 9.09 0.00
C LEU A 7 16.64 7.88 -0.57
N ARG A 8 16.14 6.66 -0.37
CA ARG A 8 16.77 5.44 -0.90
C ARG A 8 16.59 5.29 -2.40
N TYR A 9 15.41 5.60 -2.93
CA TYR A 9 15.11 5.47 -4.36
C TYR A 9 15.78 6.55 -5.22
N LYS A 10 16.26 7.64 -4.62
CA LYS A 10 17.05 8.67 -5.32
C LYS A 10 18.31 8.11 -5.99
N SER A 11 18.95 7.09 -5.42
CA SER A 11 20.19 6.51 -6.00
C SER A 11 19.96 5.85 -7.36
N ILE A 12 18.71 5.49 -7.67
CA ILE A 12 18.28 4.92 -8.95
C ILE A 12 17.37 5.87 -9.73
N ASN A 13 17.47 7.17 -9.46
CA ASN A 13 16.76 8.25 -10.14
C ASN A 13 15.22 8.12 -10.11
N ILE A 14 14.66 7.60 -9.01
CA ILE A 14 13.21 7.53 -8.78
C ILE A 14 12.84 8.47 -7.63
N ARG A 15 11.81 9.30 -7.85
CA ARG A 15 11.16 10.12 -6.81
C ARG A 15 9.97 9.36 -6.25
N VAL A 16 9.90 9.20 -4.92
CA VAL A 16 8.74 8.61 -4.26
C VAL A 16 7.99 9.70 -3.51
N ALA A 17 6.76 9.98 -3.93
CA ALA A 17 5.86 10.92 -3.26
C ALA A 17 4.69 10.16 -2.64
N LEU A 18 4.39 10.44 -1.36
CA LEU A 18 3.18 9.92 -0.72
C LEU A 18 1.98 10.78 -1.18
N MET A 19 1.10 10.18 -1.99
CA MET A 19 -0.04 10.91 -2.57
C MET A 19 -1.32 10.78 -1.76
N SER A 20 -1.57 9.61 -1.18
CA SER A 20 -2.75 9.36 -0.37
C SER A 20 -2.41 8.39 0.77
N LEU A 21 -3.12 8.53 1.88
CA LEU A 21 -3.04 7.65 3.03
C LEU A 21 -4.46 7.22 3.41
N VAL A 22 -4.70 5.92 3.36
CA VAL A 22 -5.99 5.32 3.76
C VAL A 22 -5.76 4.51 5.01
N THR A 23 -6.61 4.70 6.02
CA THR A 23 -6.54 3.98 7.29
C THR A 23 -7.80 3.14 7.48
N TRP A 24 -7.63 1.87 7.83
CA TRP A 24 -8.74 0.96 8.15
C TRP A 24 -9.06 1.04 9.65
N SER A 25 -9.58 2.19 10.09
CA SER A 25 -9.75 2.48 11.53
C SER A 25 -10.88 1.73 12.21
N GLN A 26 -11.86 1.23 11.45
CA GLN A 26 -13.02 0.51 12.01
C GLN A 26 -12.83 -1.01 11.96
N ALA A 27 -12.39 -1.52 10.82
CA ALA A 27 -12.10 -2.93 10.59
C ALA A 27 -11.27 -3.07 9.31
N ASP A 28 -10.53 -4.17 9.23
CA ASP A 28 -9.81 -4.53 8.02
C ASP A 28 -10.77 -4.67 6.83
N GLN A 29 -10.38 -4.10 5.69
CA GLN A 29 -11.20 -4.15 4.48
C GLN A 29 -11.01 -5.45 3.69
N MET A 30 -10.09 -6.29 4.14
CA MET A 30 -9.80 -7.62 3.62
C MET A 30 -9.13 -8.45 4.72
N LEU A 31 -9.21 -9.78 4.63
CA LEU A 31 -8.58 -10.65 5.62
C LEU A 31 -7.05 -10.53 5.56
N VAL A 32 -6.44 -10.03 6.63
CA VAL A 32 -4.99 -9.99 6.84
C VAL A 32 -4.59 -11.21 7.68
N THR A 33 -3.60 -11.98 7.22
CA THR A 33 -3.11 -13.18 7.91
C THR A 33 -1.59 -13.16 8.01
N THR A 34 -1.03 -14.05 8.83
CA THR A 34 0.42 -14.29 8.93
C THR A 34 1.02 -14.89 7.65
N ASP A 35 0.18 -15.45 6.77
CA ASP A 35 0.60 -15.84 5.43
C ASP A 35 0.66 -14.59 4.53
N GLY A 36 1.89 -14.10 4.33
CA GLY A 36 2.15 -12.92 3.51
C GLY A 36 1.70 -13.06 2.05
N SER A 37 1.75 -14.26 1.47
CA SER A 37 1.33 -14.50 0.09
C SER A 37 -0.19 -14.40 -0.07
N ALA A 38 -0.93 -14.99 0.88
CA ALA A 38 -2.38 -14.87 0.94
C ALA A 38 -2.82 -13.42 1.15
N THR A 39 -2.18 -12.70 2.07
CA THR A 39 -2.45 -11.29 2.35
C THR A 39 -2.13 -10.40 1.14
N LEU A 40 -0.99 -10.61 0.49
CA LEU A 40 -0.59 -9.85 -0.70
C LEU A 40 -1.60 -10.02 -1.84
N THR A 41 -2.06 -11.25 -2.06
CA THR A 41 -3.06 -11.55 -3.11
C THR A 41 -4.37 -10.81 -2.85
N ARG A 42 -4.84 -10.82 -1.60
CA ARG A 42 -6.06 -10.10 -1.19
C ARG A 42 -5.89 -8.59 -1.31
N PHE A 43 -4.75 -8.06 -0.92
CA PHE A 43 -4.45 -6.64 -1.06
C PHE A 43 -4.38 -6.18 -2.51
N ALA A 44 -3.78 -6.98 -3.41
CA ALA A 44 -3.76 -6.68 -4.85
C ALA A 44 -5.18 -6.61 -5.45
N ASN A 45 -6.07 -7.50 -5.02
CA ASN A 45 -7.47 -7.46 -5.43
C ASN A 45 -8.20 -6.23 -4.86
N TYR A 46 -8.04 -5.95 -3.57
CA TYR A 46 -8.64 -4.77 -2.93
C TYR A 46 -8.16 -3.46 -3.58
N SER A 47 -6.85 -3.35 -3.86
CA SER A 47 -6.29 -2.15 -4.44
C SER A 47 -6.86 -1.88 -5.83
N ASN A 48 -6.93 -2.90 -6.69
CA ASN A 48 -7.49 -2.76 -8.04
C ASN A 48 -9.00 -2.49 -8.06
N LEU A 49 -9.77 -3.17 -7.21
CA LEU A 49 -11.25 -3.11 -7.26
C LEU A 49 -11.85 -1.97 -6.45
N VAL A 50 -11.13 -1.47 -5.45
CA VAL A 50 -11.64 -0.48 -4.48
C VAL A 50 -10.77 0.77 -4.47
N LEU A 51 -9.46 0.66 -4.14
CA LEU A 51 -8.61 1.85 -3.97
C LEU A 51 -8.43 2.63 -5.27
N LYS A 52 -8.21 1.94 -6.38
CA LYS A 52 -7.95 2.55 -7.69
C LYS A 52 -9.15 3.32 -8.25
N LYS A 53 -10.36 3.05 -7.73
CA LYS A 53 -11.57 3.80 -8.09
C LYS A 53 -11.64 5.17 -7.43
N SER A 54 -11.07 5.32 -6.23
CA SER A 54 -11.16 6.56 -5.45
C SER A 54 -9.91 7.43 -5.57
N ASN A 55 -8.76 6.84 -5.88
CA ASN A 55 -7.49 7.56 -5.94
C ASN A 55 -6.66 7.10 -7.15
N PRO A 56 -6.21 8.01 -8.02
CA PRO A 56 -5.18 7.70 -9.00
C PRO A 56 -3.82 7.52 -8.30
N TYR A 57 -3.17 6.38 -8.52
CA TYR A 57 -1.83 6.09 -8.02
C TYR A 57 -1.11 5.06 -8.91
N ASP A 58 0.22 5.08 -8.88
CA ASP A 58 1.06 4.11 -9.59
C ASP A 58 1.32 2.85 -8.76
N ASN A 59 1.57 3.03 -7.46
CA ASN A 59 1.83 1.94 -6.52
C ASN A 59 1.11 2.17 -5.19
N ALA A 60 0.73 1.07 -4.52
CA ALA A 60 0.15 1.07 -3.19
C ALA A 60 0.88 0.04 -2.31
N GLN A 61 1.11 0.39 -1.06
CA GLN A 61 1.72 -0.50 -0.07
C GLN A 61 0.77 -0.66 1.12
N LEU A 62 0.62 -1.88 1.61
CA LEU A 62 -0.06 -2.17 2.86
C LEU A 62 0.96 -2.21 4.00
N LEU A 63 0.68 -1.46 5.06
CA LEU A 63 1.40 -1.56 6.33
C LEU A 63 0.48 -2.28 7.33
N THR A 64 0.94 -3.40 7.88
CA THR A 64 0.22 -4.21 8.87
C THR A 64 1.12 -4.54 10.05
N GLY A 65 0.52 -4.80 11.21
CA GLY A 65 1.21 -5.19 12.45
C GLY A 65 0.95 -6.64 12.88
N ILE A 66 0.32 -7.45 12.02
CA ILE A 66 0.13 -8.91 12.23
C ILE A 66 1.45 -9.65 11.97
#